data_AF-A0A5K0ZSD2-F1
#
_entry.id   AF-A0A5K0ZSD2-F1
#
_cell.length_a   1.000
_cell.length_b   1.000
_cell.length_c   1.000
_cell.angle_alpha   90.00
_cell.angle_beta   90.00
_cell.angle_gamma   90.00
#
_symmetry.space_group_name_H-M   'P 1'
#
loop_
_entity.id
_entity.type
_entity.pdbx_description
1 polymer ?
#
loop_
_entity_poly.entity_id
_entity_poly.type
_entity_poly.pdbx_seq_one_letter_code
_entity_poly.pdbx_strand_id
1 'polypeptide(L)' 'ESSAMLTTEEKIQKGHQMYREGRHSEALVFYTQALTMAKIKAQKIALHSNRAACYLKLHEFKK' A
#
# COMPACT_ATOMS: atom_id res chain seq x y z
N GLU A 1 4.92 -19.35 -19.57
CA GLU A 1 3.92 -18.53 -18.84
C GLU A 1 4.59 -17.98 -17.58
N SER A 2 5.33 -16.88 -17.71
CA SER A 2 6.09 -16.29 -16.60
C SER A 2 5.18 -15.39 -15.79
N SER A 3 4.31 -15.99 -14.97
CA SER A 3 3.53 -15.25 -13.98
C SER A 3 4.49 -14.80 -12.88
N ALA A 4 5.13 -13.65 -13.09
CA ALA A 4 5.99 -13.03 -12.11
C ALA A 4 5.12 -12.66 -10.89
N MET A 5 5.14 -13.51 -9.87
CA MET A 5 4.59 -13.16 -8.56
C MET A 5 5.35 -11.92 -8.06
N LEU A 6 4.74 -10.75 -8.20
CA LEU A 6 5.24 -9.52 -7.59
C LEU A 6 5.38 -9.75 -6.09
N THR A 7 6.58 -9.49 -5.56
CA THR A 7 6.85 -9.66 -4.13
C THR A 7 6.04 -8.65 -3.31
N THR A 8 5.91 -8.92 -2.01
CA THR A 8 5.26 -7.99 -1.08
C THR A 8 5.91 -6.60 -1.13
N GLU A 9 7.24 -6.55 -1.28
CA GLU A 9 8.01 -5.31 -1.35
C GLU A 9 7.67 -4.49 -2.61
N GLU A 10 7.56 -5.14 -3.77
CA GLU A 10 7.17 -4.50 -5.03
C GLU A 10 5.76 -3.88 -4.94
N LYS A 11 4.83 -4.56 -4.25
CA LYS A 11 3.49 -4.02 -4.00
C LYS A 11 3.51 -2.82 -3.06
N ILE A 12 4.38 -2.85 -2.05
CA ILE A 12 4.60 -1.71 -1.15
C ILE A 12 5.17 -0.51 -1.92
N GLN A 13 6.20 -0.75 -2.75
CA GLN A 13 6.81 0.26 -3.62
C GLN A 13 5.77 0.89 -4.56
N LYS A 14 4.95 0.07 -5.23
CA LYS A 14 3.82 0.56 -6.04
C LYS A 14 2.85 1.40 -5.22
N GLY A 15 2.48 0.95 -4.01
CA GLY A 15 1.65 1.73 -3.09
C GLY A 15 2.24 3.11 -2.79
N HIS A 16 3.55 3.19 -2.54
CA HIS A 16 4.24 4.48 -2.31
C HIS A 16 4.30 5.37 -3.55
N GLN A 17 4.41 4.79 -4.75
CA GLN A 17 4.34 5.54 -5.99
C GLN A 17 2.96 6.16 -6.18
N MET A 18 1.90 5.36 -6.02
CA MET A 18 0.52 5.84 -6.10
C MET A 18 0.23 6.90 -5.03
N TYR A 19 0.79 6.75 -3.81
CA TYR A 19 0.68 7.77 -2.76
C TYR A 19 1.31 9.11 -3.19
N ARG A 20 2.51 9.08 -3.80
CA ARG A 20 3.18 10.28 -4.33
C ARG A 20 2.41 10.92 -5.49
N GLU A 21 1.76 10.12 -6.31
CA GLU A 21 0.88 10.60 -7.39
C GLU A 21 -0.46 11.15 -6.88
N GLY A 22 -0.72 11.12 -5.57
CA GLY A 22 -2.01 11.52 -5.00
C GLY A 22 -3.13 10.48 -5.17
N ARG A 23 -2.82 9.32 -5.77
CA ARG A 23 -3.72 8.18 -5.97
C ARG A 23 -3.77 7.30 -4.73
N HIS A 24 -4.12 7.91 -3.61
CA HIS A 24 -4.17 7.24 -2.31
C HIS A 24 -5.17 6.06 -2.28
N SER A 25 -6.28 6.15 -3.04
CA SER A 25 -7.27 5.08 -3.15
C SER A 25 -6.67 3.79 -3.72
N GLU A 26 -5.84 3.92 -4.75
CA GLU A 26 -5.14 2.78 -5.35
C GLU A 26 -3.97 2.31 -4.48
N ALA A 27 -3.26 3.25 -3.83
CA ALA A 27 -2.24 2.92 -2.85
C ALA A 27 -2.78 1.98 -1.75
N LEU A 28 -4.00 2.23 -1.25
CA LEU A 28 -4.68 1.38 -0.27
C LEU A 28 -4.91 -0.05 -0.78
N VAL A 29 -5.26 -0.23 -2.05
CA VAL A 29 -5.45 -1.55 -2.66
C VAL A 29 -4.13 -2.31 -2.67
N PHE A 30 -3.05 -1.67 -3.12
CA PHE A 30 -1.71 -2.28 -3.14
C PHE A 30 -1.22 -2.62 -1.73
N TYR A 31 -1.39 -1.72 -0.75
CA TYR A 31 -1.04 -1.98 0.64
C TYR A 31 -1.87 -3.11 1.25
N THR A 32 -3.15 -3.22 0.89
CA THR A 32 -4.00 -4.32 1.37
C THR A 32 -3.56 -5.66 0.77
N GLN A 33 -3.26 -5.70 -0.52
CA GLN A 33 -2.71 -6.90 -1.17
C GLN A 33 -1.35 -7.29 -0.57
N ALA A 34 -0.46 -6.32 -0.36
CA ALA A 34 0.82 -6.53 0.29
C ALA A 34 0.63 -7.05 1.72
N LEU A 35 -0.37 -6.57 2.46
CA LEU A 35 -0.64 -6.99 3.83
C LEU A 35 -1.14 -8.43 3.92
N THR A 36 -1.94 -8.86 2.95
CA THR A 36 -2.37 -10.26 2.81
C THR A 36 -1.19 -11.19 2.48
N MET A 37 -0.24 -10.71 1.69
CA MET A 37 0.96 -11.48 1.30
C MET A 37 2.09 -11.39 2.33
N ALA A 38 2.09 -10.35 3.17
CA ALA A 38 3.10 -10.12 4.19
C ALA A 38 3.08 -11.25 5.21
N LYS A 39 4.20 -11.99 5.30
CA LYS A 39 4.41 -13.01 6.33
C LYS A 39 5.06 -12.42 7.59
N ILE A 40 5.76 -11.28 7.43
CA ILE A 40 6.50 -10.63 8.51
C ILE A 40 5.59 -9.68 9.29
N LYS A 41 5.53 -9.84 10.62
CA LYS A 41 4.75 -8.95 11.51
C LYS A 41 5.15 -7.47 11.33
N ALA A 42 6.45 -7.17 11.26
CA ALA A 42 6.95 -5.82 11.06
C ALA A 42 6.40 -5.17 9.77
N GLN A 43 6.36 -5.91 8.66
CA GLN A 43 5.77 -5.42 7.40
C GLN A 43 4.26 -5.14 7.56
N LYS A 44 3.51 -6.03 8.23
CA LYS A 44 2.08 -5.79 8.50
C LYS A 44 1.84 -4.54 9.33
N ILE A 45 2.66 -4.31 10.36
CA ILE A 45 2.56 -3.12 11.21
C ILE A 45 2.82 -1.85 10.38
N ALA A 46 3.92 -1.83 9.62
CA ALA A 46 4.26 -0.70 8.76
C ALA A 46 3.16 -0.43 7.71
N LEU A 47 2.59 -1.47 7.12
CA LEU A 47 1.48 -1.37 6.16
C LEU A 47 0.20 -0.82 6.80
N HIS A 48 -0.14 -1.24 8.02
CA HIS A 48 -1.28 -0.67 8.74
C HIS A 48 -1.10 0.83 9.02
N SER A 49 0.09 1.24 9.47
CA SER A 49 0.41 2.66 9.68
C SER A 49 0.33 3.46 8.38
N ASN A 50 0.87 2.93 7.28
CA ASN A 50 0.78 3.58 5.96
C ASN A 50 -0.66 3.67 5.45
N ARG A 51 -1.50 2.65 5.68
CA ARG A 51 -2.94 2.73 5.34
C ARG A 51 -3.65 3.83 6.12
N ALA A 52 -3.38 3.96 7.42
CA ALA A 52 -3.97 5.04 8.23
C ALA A 52 -3.57 6.42 7.69
N ALA A 53 -2.29 6.62 7.37
CA ALA A 53 -1.82 7.85 6.73
C ALA A 53 -2.51 8.12 5.38
N CYS A 54 -2.73 7.09 4.56
CA CYS A 54 -3.49 7.22 3.31
C CYS A 54 -4.93 7.68 3.54
N TYR A 55 -5.62 7.11 4.52
CA TYR A 55 -6.99 7.53 4.85
C TYR A 55 -7.03 8.98 5.34
N LEU A 56 -6.10 9.38 6.21
CA LEU A 56 -5.98 10.76 6.66
C LEU A 56 -5.75 11.71 5.48
N LYS A 57 -4.84 11.36 4.56
CA LYS A 57 -4.52 12.18 3.39
C LYS A 57 -5.69 12.25 2.38
N LEU A 58 -6.41 11.16 2.18
CA LEU A 58 -7.64 11.13 1.38
C LEU A 58 -8.74 12.00 1.96
N HIS A 59 -8.89 11.99 3.29
CA HIS A 59 -9.93 12.76 3.97
C HIS A 59 -9.62 14.26 3.96
N GLU A 60 -8.34 14.63 4.05
CA GLU A 60 -7.86 16.00 3.86
C GLU A 60 -8.05 16.50 2.42
N PHE A 61 -7.83 15.64 1.42
CA PHE A 61 -8.02 16.01 0.01
C PHE A 61 -9.50 16.20 -0.39
N LYS A 62 -10.44 15.76 0.46
CA LYS A 62 -11.89 15.85 0.23
C LYS A 62 -12.53 17.12 0.81
N LYS A 63 -11.75 18.09 1.28
CA LYS A 63 -12.22 19.41 1.72
C LYS A 63 -12.11 20.46 0.64
#